data_AF-A0AAN0LYD6-F1
#
_entry.id   AF-A0AAN0LYD6-F1
#
_cell.length_a   1.000
_cell.length_b   1.000
_cell.length_c   1.000
_cell.angle_alpha   90.00
_cell.angle_beta   90.00
_cell.angle_gamma   90.00
#
_symmetry.space_group_name_H-M   'P 1'
#
loop_
_entity.id
_entity.type
_entity.pdbx_description
1 polymer ?
#
loop_
_entity_poly.entity_id
_entity_poly.type
_entity_poly.pdbx_seq_one_letter_code
_entity_poly.pdbx_strand_id
1 'polypeptide(L)'
;MKNQKLVLIYVVLALSHGLSITSLVMQRNEVIMTLSPILKLFVTVKLLIPSRSKLLLASLFAQIASFGVSFISGTFLLAQSGEIARTIGNQAFALQISYILMGIADALVILYVSKLSPNPFLTRIYQVLSFVMVMFVSVGTLGFVFPIPTILDVMVSVFEVTGYAGFVATLLTELYFTLNL
;
A
#
# COMPACT_ATOMS: atom_id res chain seq x y z
N MET A 1 1.63 20.00 -13.75
CA MET A 1 2.78 19.08 -13.89
C MET A 1 2.89 18.73 -15.37
N LYS A 2 4.06 18.75 -16.03
CA LYS A 2 4.15 18.38 -17.47
C LYS A 2 3.62 16.95 -17.65
N ASN A 3 2.78 16.68 -18.66
CA ASN A 3 2.12 15.39 -18.89
C ASN A 3 3.08 14.19 -18.81
N GLN A 4 4.29 14.30 -19.37
CA GLN A 4 5.33 13.25 -19.30
C GLN A 4 5.70 12.84 -17.87
N LYS A 5 5.75 13.78 -16.91
CA LYS A 5 6.05 13.46 -15.50
C LYS A 5 4.91 12.70 -14.84
N LEU A 6 3.66 13.05 -15.17
CA LEU A 6 2.47 12.40 -14.63
C LEU A 6 2.31 10.97 -15.18
N VAL A 7 2.57 10.78 -16.47
CA VAL A 7 2.64 9.46 -17.10
C VAL A 7 3.67 8.58 -16.40
N LEU A 8 4.90 9.07 -16.19
CA LEU A 8 5.93 8.31 -15.46
C LEU A 8 5.46 7.91 -14.05
N ILE A 9 4.80 8.81 -13.34
CA ILE A 9 4.27 8.54 -12.00
C ILE A 9 3.23 7.42 -12.02
N TYR A 10 2.29 7.44 -12.96
CA TYR A 10 1.28 6.39 -13.09
C TYR A 10 1.89 5.04 -13.45
N VAL A 11 2.88 5.02 -14.35
CA VAL A 11 3.60 3.78 -14.70
C VAL A 11 4.32 3.20 -13.48
N VAL A 12 5.05 4.03 -12.72
CA VAL A 12 5.78 3.56 -11.53
C VAL A 12 4.81 3.10 -10.43
N LEU A 13 3.65 3.77 -10.25
CA LEU A 13 2.62 3.32 -9.32
C LEU A 13 1.98 2.00 -9.73
N ALA A 14 1.66 1.84 -11.02
CA ALA A 14 1.10 0.60 -11.54
C ALA A 14 2.10 -0.54 -11.36
N LEU A 15 3.38 -0.30 -11.64
CA LEU A 15 4.45 -1.27 -11.42
C LEU A 15 4.59 -1.63 -9.95
N SER A 16 4.59 -0.65 -9.03
CA SER A 16 4.76 -0.92 -7.60
C SER A 16 3.62 -1.76 -7.03
N HIS A 17 2.37 -1.45 -7.39
CA HIS A 17 1.22 -2.22 -6.95
C HIS A 17 1.14 -3.58 -7.67
N GLY A 18 1.60 -3.66 -8.93
CA GLY A 18 1.80 -4.94 -9.63
C GLY A 18 2.79 -5.84 -8.89
N LEU A 19 3.93 -5.30 -8.43
CA LEU A 19 4.89 -6.04 -7.61
C LEU A 19 4.27 -6.49 -6.28
N SER A 20 3.45 -5.66 -5.62
CA SER A 20 2.71 -6.09 -4.42
C SER A 20 1.80 -7.28 -4.69
N ILE A 21 1.05 -7.27 -5.80
CA ILE A 21 0.19 -8.39 -6.21
C ILE A 21 1.05 -9.64 -6.47
N THR A 22 2.11 -9.51 -7.25
CA THR A 22 3.00 -10.65 -7.56
C THR A 22 3.63 -11.23 -6.30
N SER A 23 4.04 -10.39 -5.35
CA SER A 23 4.57 -10.84 -4.06
C SER A 23 3.53 -11.65 -3.30
N LEU A 24 2.27 -11.18 -3.21
CA LEU A 24 1.18 -11.90 -2.54
C LEU A 24 0.92 -13.27 -3.18
N VAL A 25 0.91 -13.35 -4.51
CA VAL A 25 0.71 -14.62 -5.24
C VAL A 25 1.89 -15.58 -5.03
N MET A 26 3.11 -15.05 -4.95
CA MET A 26 4.34 -15.83 -4.70
C MET A 26 4.62 -16.08 -3.21
N GLN A 27 3.58 -16.24 -2.40
CA GLN A 27 3.71 -16.52 -0.95
C GLN A 27 4.58 -15.48 -0.20
N ARG A 28 4.42 -14.20 -0.55
CA ARG A 28 5.13 -13.06 0.06
C ARG A 28 6.64 -13.11 -0.17
N ASN A 29 7.05 -13.26 -1.44
CA ASN A 29 8.47 -13.17 -1.81
C ASN A 29 9.10 -11.86 -1.30
N GLU A 30 10.13 -11.99 -0.45
CA GLU A 30 10.74 -10.90 0.31
C GLU A 30 11.35 -9.81 -0.58
N VAL A 31 12.03 -10.20 -1.67
CA VAL A 31 12.70 -9.27 -2.59
C VAL A 31 11.66 -8.40 -3.29
N ILE A 32 10.61 -9.02 -3.83
CA ILE A 32 9.53 -8.31 -4.51
C ILE A 32 8.75 -7.43 -3.52
N MET A 33 8.51 -7.94 -2.30
CA MET A 33 7.83 -7.21 -1.23
C MET A 33 8.61 -5.99 -0.75
N THR A 34 9.94 -6.00 -0.88
CA THR A 34 10.79 -4.86 -0.52
C THR A 34 10.90 -3.83 -1.65
N LEU A 35 10.94 -4.29 -2.90
CA LEU A 35 10.99 -3.42 -4.07
C LEU A 35 9.73 -2.57 -4.24
N SER A 36 8.55 -3.15 -3.97
CA SER A 36 7.27 -2.42 -4.10
C SER A 36 7.21 -1.14 -3.21
N PRO A 37 7.44 -1.21 -1.89
CA PRO A 37 7.50 -0.05 -1.01
C PRO A 37 8.51 1.01 -1.44
N ILE A 38 9.69 0.61 -1.94
CA ILE A 38 10.71 1.56 -2.42
C ILE A 38 10.16 2.39 -3.59
N LEU A 39 9.50 1.74 -4.55
CA LEU A 39 8.87 2.44 -5.67
C LEU A 39 7.70 3.33 -5.21
N LYS A 40 6.88 2.87 -4.26
CA LYS A 40 5.80 3.68 -3.66
C LYS A 40 6.34 4.92 -2.95
N LEU A 41 7.45 4.78 -2.21
CA LEU A 41 8.10 5.87 -1.51
C LEU A 41 8.70 6.88 -2.50
N PHE A 42 9.36 6.39 -3.55
CA PHE A 42 9.84 7.24 -4.65
C PHE A 42 8.71 8.08 -5.25
N VAL A 43 7.57 7.46 -5.59
CA VAL A 43 6.43 8.20 -6.15
C VAL A 43 5.88 9.20 -5.14
N THR A 44 5.70 8.80 -3.88
CA THR A 44 5.16 9.65 -2.82
C THR A 44 6.00 10.91 -2.66
N VAL A 45 7.32 10.78 -2.61
CA VAL A 45 8.26 11.90 -2.54
C VAL A 45 8.20 12.77 -3.81
N LYS A 46 8.20 12.15 -4.99
CA LYS A 46 8.12 12.88 -6.27
C LYS A 46 6.84 13.67 -6.44
N LEU A 47 5.72 13.17 -5.93
CA LEU A 47 4.44 13.88 -5.90
C LEU A 47 4.39 14.95 -4.80
N LEU A 48 5.04 14.71 -3.66
CA LEU A 48 5.01 15.62 -2.51
C LEU A 48 5.79 16.91 -2.78
N ILE A 49 6.99 16.82 -3.36
CA ILE A 49 7.87 17.98 -3.62
C ILE A 49 7.13 19.12 -4.35
N PRO A 50 6.45 18.88 -5.50
CA PRO A 50 5.76 19.94 -6.22
C PRO A 50 4.40 20.31 -5.63
N SER A 51 3.68 19.37 -5.00
CA SER A 51 2.30 19.60 -4.57
C SER A 51 2.16 20.13 -3.15
N ARG A 52 3.15 19.86 -2.27
CA ARG A 52 3.10 20.12 -0.82
C ARG A 52 1.80 19.62 -0.16
N SER A 53 1.23 18.55 -0.70
CA SER A 53 -0.05 17.99 -0.23
C SER A 53 0.09 17.38 1.17
N LYS A 54 -0.79 17.78 2.09
CA LYS A 54 -0.88 17.19 3.44
C LYS A 54 -1.18 15.68 3.40
N LEU A 55 -1.93 15.21 2.39
CA LEU A 55 -2.24 13.79 2.21
C LEU A 55 -0.97 12.97 1.92
N LEU A 56 -0.11 13.50 1.03
CA LEU A 56 1.14 12.83 0.68
C LEU A 56 2.17 12.91 1.80
N LEU A 57 2.16 13.98 2.59
CA LEU A 57 2.99 14.08 3.78
C LEU A 57 2.59 13.02 4.81
N ALA A 58 1.29 12.88 5.09
CA ALA A 58 0.78 11.83 5.98
C ALA A 58 1.10 10.43 5.45
N SER A 59 0.94 10.21 4.14
CA SER A 59 1.34 8.95 3.49
C SER A 59 2.83 8.65 3.66
N LEU A 60 3.70 9.66 3.47
CA LEU A 60 5.13 9.50 3.63
C LEU A 60 5.50 9.12 5.07
N PHE A 61 4.92 9.80 6.06
CA PHE A 61 5.12 9.46 7.47
C PHE A 61 4.64 8.04 7.78
N ALA A 62 3.49 7.63 7.25
CA ALA A 62 2.98 6.28 7.43
C ALA A 62 3.90 5.22 6.80
N GLN A 63 4.45 5.46 5.60
CA GLN A 63 5.41 4.54 4.98
C GLN A 63 6.72 4.43 5.77
N ILE A 64 7.27 5.56 6.24
CA ILE A 64 8.49 5.58 7.04
C ILE A 64 8.27 4.86 8.38
N ALA A 65 7.14 5.12 9.05
CA ALA A 65 6.78 4.47 10.29
C ALA A 65 6.55 2.96 10.10
N SER A 66 5.86 2.56 9.02
CA SER A 66 5.65 1.16 8.64
C SER A 66 6.99 0.42 8.49
N PHE A 67 7.92 1.00 7.72
CA PHE A 67 9.26 0.43 7.53
C PHE A 67 10.05 0.40 8.84
N GLY A 68 10.01 1.48 9.61
CA GLY A 68 10.70 1.59 10.90
C GLY A 68 10.24 0.52 11.89
N VAL A 69 8.93 0.30 12.02
CA VAL A 69 8.38 -0.75 12.90
C VAL A 69 8.85 -2.14 12.45
N SER A 70 8.77 -2.44 11.16
CA SER A 70 9.21 -3.73 10.63
C SER A 70 10.72 -3.95 10.82
N PHE A 71 11.53 -2.93 10.57
CA PHE A 71 12.99 -3.00 10.69
C PHE A 71 13.42 -3.16 12.15
N ILE A 72 12.89 -2.31 13.04
CA ILE A 72 13.20 -2.35 14.47
C ILE A 72 12.80 -3.72 15.03
N SER A 73 11.57 -4.18 14.74
CA SER A 73 11.11 -5.52 15.13
C SER A 73 12.07 -6.59 14.61
N GLY A 74 12.47 -6.53 13.33
CA GLY A 74 13.44 -7.45 12.73
C GLY A 74 14.78 -7.51 13.47
N THR A 75 15.34 -6.35 13.82
CA THR A 75 16.65 -6.27 14.50
C THR A 75 16.61 -6.78 15.95
N PHE A 76 15.52 -6.53 16.68
CA PHE A 76 15.36 -7.02 18.06
C PHE A 76 15.30 -8.55 18.15
N LEU A 77 14.87 -9.22 17.08
CA LEU A 77 14.82 -10.68 17.00
C LEU A 77 16.18 -11.34 16.92
N LEU A 78 17.05 -10.77 16.08
CA LEU A 78 18.41 -11.27 15.93
C LEU A 78 19.18 -11.16 17.25
N ALA A 79 18.73 -10.28 18.15
CA ALA A 79 19.31 -10.06 19.47
C ALA A 79 18.66 -10.89 20.61
N GLN A 80 17.46 -11.46 20.43
CA GLN A 80 16.76 -12.23 21.47
C GLN A 80 16.98 -13.75 21.31
N SER A 81 17.70 -14.34 22.26
CA SER A 81 17.95 -15.80 22.33
C SER A 81 16.96 -16.57 23.22
N GLY A 82 15.88 -15.94 23.70
CA GLY A 82 14.93 -16.53 24.67
C GLY A 82 13.49 -16.64 24.15
N GLU A 83 12.88 -17.80 24.38
CA GLU A 83 11.46 -18.19 24.13
C GLU A 83 10.86 -17.77 22.77
N ILE A 84 10.99 -18.69 21.81
CA ILE A 84 10.48 -18.59 20.43
C ILE A 84 9.01 -18.12 20.37
N ALA A 85 8.14 -18.62 21.25
CA ALA A 85 6.70 -18.31 21.22
C ALA A 85 6.39 -16.83 21.53
N ARG A 86 7.03 -16.25 22.55
CA ARG A 86 6.84 -14.83 22.91
C ARG A 86 7.41 -13.92 21.82
N THR A 87 8.54 -14.33 21.26
CA THR A 87 9.21 -13.65 20.15
C THR A 87 8.33 -13.61 18.89
N ILE A 88 7.69 -14.72 18.52
CA ILE A 88 6.74 -14.77 17.39
C ILE A 88 5.53 -13.87 17.64
N GLY A 89 4.95 -13.88 18.84
CA GLY A 89 3.78 -13.05 19.17
C GLY A 89 4.09 -11.54 19.03
N ASN A 90 5.23 -11.10 19.53
CA ASN A 90 5.67 -9.71 19.40
C ASN A 90 5.92 -9.31 17.94
N GLN A 91 6.47 -10.21 17.12
CA GLN A 91 6.63 -9.95 15.68
C GLN A 91 5.31 -9.81 14.96
N ALA A 92 4.39 -10.75 15.19
CA ALA A 92 3.08 -10.73 14.53
C ALA A 92 2.38 -9.38 14.80
N PHE A 93 2.45 -8.88 16.03
CA PHE A 93 1.92 -7.57 16.40
C PHE A 93 2.64 -6.40 15.70
N ALA A 94 3.97 -6.39 15.70
CA ALA A 94 4.74 -5.34 15.04
C ALA A 94 4.50 -5.32 13.52
N LEU A 95 4.45 -6.50 12.88
CA LEU A 95 4.13 -6.64 11.47
C LEU A 95 2.70 -6.18 11.18
N GLN A 96 1.74 -6.49 12.04
CA GLN A 96 0.36 -6.00 11.88
C GLN A 96 0.30 -4.47 11.90
N ILE A 97 1.00 -3.81 12.83
CA ILE A 97 1.11 -2.34 12.85
C ILE A 97 1.73 -1.83 11.55
N SER A 98 2.81 -2.47 11.09
CA SER A 98 3.47 -2.11 9.83
C SER A 98 2.53 -2.22 8.62
N TYR A 99 1.72 -3.30 8.55
CA TYR A 99 0.73 -3.50 7.50
C TYR A 99 -0.39 -2.45 7.54
N ILE A 100 -0.90 -2.10 8.72
CA ILE A 100 -1.92 -1.05 8.89
C ILE A 100 -1.40 0.28 8.36
N LEU A 101 -0.19 0.66 8.76
CA LEU A 101 0.44 1.91 8.33
C LEU A 101 0.66 1.94 6.82
N MET A 102 1.08 0.82 6.22
CA MET A 102 1.23 0.72 4.77
C MET A 102 -0.10 0.84 4.04
N GLY A 103 -1.17 0.18 4.53
CA GLY A 103 -2.49 0.28 3.93
C GLY A 103 -3.09 1.69 4.02
N ILE A 104 -2.85 2.41 5.13
CA ILE A 104 -3.22 3.83 5.26
C ILE A 104 -2.45 4.68 4.23
N ALA A 105 -1.15 4.43 4.08
CA ALA A 105 -0.34 5.14 3.10
C ALA A 105 -0.86 4.95 1.68
N ASP A 106 -1.13 3.69 1.28
CA ASP A 106 -1.69 3.36 -0.02
C ASP A 106 -3.03 4.07 -0.24
N ALA A 107 -3.93 4.03 0.73
CA ALA A 107 -5.22 4.71 0.66
C ALA A 107 -5.07 6.22 0.43
N LEU A 108 -4.12 6.87 1.12
CA LEU A 108 -3.84 8.31 0.98
C LEU A 108 -3.22 8.64 -0.39
N VAL A 109 -2.34 7.80 -0.92
CA VAL A 109 -1.78 7.96 -2.27
C VAL A 109 -2.89 7.83 -3.31
N ILE A 110 -3.72 6.80 -3.23
CA ILE A 110 -4.86 6.58 -4.14
C ILE A 110 -5.80 7.79 -4.10
N LEU A 111 -6.14 8.28 -2.91
CA LEU A 111 -6.98 9.47 -2.75
C LEU A 111 -6.34 10.70 -3.38
N TYR A 112 -5.02 10.87 -3.25
CA TYR A 112 -4.33 11.98 -3.90
C TYR A 112 -4.33 11.84 -5.42
N VAL A 113 -4.08 10.64 -5.95
CA VAL A 113 -4.14 10.35 -7.39
C VAL A 113 -5.51 10.66 -7.97
N SER A 114 -6.60 10.42 -7.22
CA SER A 114 -7.96 10.79 -7.64
C SER A 114 -8.11 12.27 -8.00
N LYS A 115 -7.37 13.16 -7.31
CA LYS A 115 -7.37 14.61 -7.54
C LYS A 115 -6.55 15.03 -8.76
N LEU A 116 -5.68 14.14 -9.25
CA LEU A 116 -4.88 14.36 -10.45
C LEU A 116 -5.58 13.90 -11.73
N SER A 117 -6.56 13.00 -11.60
CA SER A 117 -7.32 12.48 -12.73
C SER A 117 -8.21 13.57 -13.35
N PRO A 118 -8.11 13.84 -14.67
CA PRO A 118 -9.03 14.73 -15.36
C PRO A 118 -10.40 14.09 -15.63
N ASN A 119 -10.52 12.74 -15.53
CA ASN A 119 -11.76 12.04 -15.84
C ASN A 119 -12.61 11.85 -14.57
N PRO A 120 -13.80 12.49 -14.48
CA PRO A 120 -14.63 12.45 -13.27
C PRO A 120 -15.14 11.04 -12.92
N PHE A 121 -15.24 10.14 -13.91
CA PHE A 121 -15.60 8.74 -13.66
C PHE A 121 -14.46 7.99 -12.96
N LEU A 122 -13.22 8.14 -13.44
CA LEU A 122 -12.04 7.52 -12.82
C LEU A 122 -11.76 8.12 -11.44
N THR A 123 -11.96 9.42 -11.25
CA THR A 123 -11.89 10.07 -9.92
C THR A 123 -12.76 9.35 -8.90
N ARG A 124 -14.01 9.01 -9.24
CA ARG A 124 -14.92 8.28 -8.33
C ARG A 124 -14.41 6.87 -8.04
N ILE A 125 -13.89 6.16 -9.04
CA ILE A 125 -13.32 4.83 -8.86
C ILE A 125 -12.14 4.87 -7.88
N TYR A 126 -11.20 5.82 -8.02
CA TYR A 126 -10.10 5.96 -7.07
C TYR A 126 -10.59 6.27 -5.64
N GLN A 127 -11.59 7.14 -5.49
CA GLN A 127 -12.14 7.46 -4.17
C GLN A 127 -12.75 6.23 -3.50
N VAL A 128 -13.50 5.42 -4.26
CA VAL A 128 -14.05 4.15 -3.77
C VAL A 128 -12.91 3.19 -3.40
N LEU A 129 -11.90 3.03 -4.25
CA LEU A 129 -10.74 2.17 -3.96
C LEU A 129 -9.99 2.61 -2.70
N SER A 130 -9.78 3.91 -2.52
CA SER A 130 -9.14 4.47 -1.32
C SER A 130 -9.95 4.15 -0.06
N PHE A 131 -11.27 4.35 -0.10
CA PHE A 131 -12.17 4.04 1.01
C PHE A 131 -12.18 2.54 1.34
N VAL A 132 -12.28 1.71 0.31
CA VAL A 132 -12.25 0.25 0.41
C VAL A 132 -10.95 -0.23 1.06
N MET A 133 -9.81 0.38 0.71
CA MET A 133 -8.52 0.08 1.32
C MET A 133 -8.50 0.33 2.83
N VAL A 134 -9.06 1.46 3.29
CA VAL A 134 -9.18 1.79 4.72
C VAL A 134 -10.10 0.80 5.44
N MET A 135 -11.20 0.41 4.81
CA MET A 135 -12.12 -0.59 5.37
C MET A 135 -11.43 -1.94 5.57
N PHE A 136 -10.63 -2.39 4.60
CA PHE A 136 -9.88 -3.64 4.73
C PHE A 136 -8.82 -3.60 5.80
N VAL A 137 -8.08 -2.49 5.91
CA VAL A 137 -7.13 -2.28 7.01
C VAL A 137 -7.85 -2.38 8.36
N SER A 138 -9.05 -1.81 8.47
CA SER A 138 -9.87 -1.85 9.69
C SER A 138 -10.31 -3.28 10.02
N VAL A 139 -10.82 -4.03 9.03
CA VAL A 139 -11.23 -5.44 9.20
C VAL A 139 -10.05 -6.33 9.57
N GLY A 140 -8.90 -6.17 8.90
CA GLY A 140 -7.67 -6.90 9.23
C GLY A 140 -7.16 -6.60 10.65
N THR A 141 -7.31 -5.35 11.11
CA THR A 141 -6.96 -4.96 12.49
C THR A 141 -7.87 -5.64 13.51
N LEU A 142 -9.18 -5.62 13.29
CA LEU A 142 -10.14 -6.35 14.13
C LEU A 142 -9.83 -7.85 14.13
N GLY A 143 -9.38 -8.37 13.00
CA GLY A 143 -9.02 -9.76 12.85
C GLY A 143 -7.79 -10.24 13.58
N PHE A 144 -6.88 -9.30 13.81
CA PHE A 144 -5.71 -9.56 14.62
C PHE A 144 -6.06 -9.57 16.13
N VAL A 145 -6.97 -8.69 16.56
CA VAL A 145 -7.33 -8.52 17.98
C VAL A 145 -8.32 -9.60 18.44
N PHE A 146 -9.21 -10.04 17.56
CA PHE A 146 -10.25 -11.02 17.88
C PHE A 146 -10.12 -12.24 16.97
N PRO A 147 -10.33 -13.46 17.49
CA PRO A 147 -10.40 -14.65 16.66
C PRO A 147 -11.62 -14.55 15.73
N ILE A 148 -11.39 -14.14 14.48
CA ILE A 148 -12.43 -14.19 13.44
C ILE A 148 -12.40 -15.54 12.72
N PRO A 149 -13.54 -15.96 12.16
CA PRO A 149 -13.59 -17.11 11.28
C PRO A 149 -12.54 -17.04 10.17
N THR A 150 -11.87 -18.16 9.91
CA THR A 150 -10.80 -18.30 8.88
C THR A 150 -11.24 -17.80 7.50
N ILE A 151 -12.54 -17.85 7.19
CA ILE A 151 -13.08 -17.32 5.93
C ILE A 151 -12.87 -15.81 5.80
N LEU A 152 -12.97 -15.04 6.90
CA LEU A 152 -12.74 -13.60 6.89
C LEU A 152 -11.26 -13.27 6.70
N ASP A 153 -10.37 -14.09 7.24
CA ASP A 153 -8.92 -13.92 7.10
C ASP A 153 -8.46 -14.13 5.63
N VAL A 154 -8.98 -15.17 4.98
CA VAL A 154 -8.77 -15.39 3.54
C VAL A 154 -9.38 -14.24 2.71
N MET A 155 -10.56 -13.76 3.09
CA MET A 155 -11.21 -12.65 2.39
C MET A 155 -10.38 -11.37 2.42
N VAL A 156 -9.71 -11.04 3.55
CA VAL A 156 -8.82 -9.87 3.62
C VAL A 156 -7.72 -9.93 2.56
N SER A 157 -7.08 -11.09 2.37
CA SER A 157 -6.04 -11.25 1.35
C SER A 157 -6.60 -11.15 -0.08
N VAL A 158 -7.77 -11.75 -0.35
CA VAL A 158 -8.44 -11.64 -1.66
C VAL A 158 -8.80 -10.19 -1.97
N PHE A 159 -9.28 -9.48 -0.97
CA PHE A 159 -9.65 -8.08 -1.06
C PHE A 159 -8.46 -7.15 -1.28
N GLU A 160 -7.32 -7.42 -0.62
CA GLU A 160 -6.06 -6.70 -0.86
C GLU A 160 -5.59 -6.86 -2.31
N VAL A 161 -5.57 -8.11 -2.81
CA VAL A 161 -5.24 -8.40 -4.21
C VAL A 161 -6.20 -7.70 -5.18
N THR A 162 -7.51 -7.77 -4.90
CA THR A 162 -8.54 -7.17 -5.76
C THR A 162 -8.46 -5.64 -5.74
N GLY A 163 -8.20 -5.03 -4.59
CA GLY A 163 -8.03 -3.59 -4.44
C GLY A 163 -6.80 -3.08 -5.22
N TYR A 164 -5.67 -3.78 -5.09
CA TYR A 164 -4.46 -3.47 -5.86
C TYR A 164 -4.67 -3.68 -7.36
N ALA A 165 -5.31 -4.77 -7.77
CA ALA A 165 -5.60 -5.03 -9.18
C ALA A 165 -6.54 -3.96 -9.76
N GLY A 166 -7.58 -3.57 -9.02
CA GLY A 166 -8.49 -2.50 -9.40
C GLY A 166 -7.77 -1.16 -9.54
N PHE A 167 -6.86 -0.84 -8.61
CA PHE A 167 -6.05 0.39 -8.70
C PHE A 167 -5.12 0.38 -9.93
N VAL A 168 -4.42 -0.73 -10.18
CA VAL A 168 -3.57 -0.90 -11.37
C VAL A 168 -4.38 -0.75 -12.66
N ALA A 169 -5.53 -1.42 -12.75
CA ALA A 169 -6.41 -1.32 -13.92
C ALA A 169 -6.91 0.11 -14.15
N THR A 170 -7.23 0.84 -13.08
CA THR A 170 -7.65 2.24 -13.15
C THR A 170 -6.52 3.13 -13.65
N LEU A 171 -5.29 2.95 -13.13
CA LEU A 171 -4.10 3.67 -13.60
C LEU A 171 -3.76 3.39 -15.07
N LEU A 172 -3.88 2.13 -15.52
CA LEU A 172 -3.65 1.77 -16.92
C LEU A 172 -4.70 2.39 -17.85
N THR A 173 -5.95 2.44 -17.39
CA THR A 173 -7.04 3.11 -18.11
C THR A 173 -6.78 4.62 -18.22
N GLU A 174 -6.33 5.25 -17.15
CA GLU A 174 -5.92 6.66 -17.13
C GLU A 174 -4.78 6.94 -18.11
N LEU A 175 -3.77 6.06 -18.12
CA LEU A 175 -2.62 6.14 -19.03
C LEU A 175 -3.07 6.02 -20.49
N TYR A 176 -3.96 5.08 -20.79
CA TYR A 176 -4.52 4.91 -22.13
C TYR A 176 -5.24 6.17 -22.61
N PHE A 177 -6.07 6.80 -21.76
CA PHE A 177 -6.72 8.06 -22.11
C PHE A 177 -5.73 9.21 -22.26
N THR A 178 -4.72 9.30 -21.39
CA THR A 178 -3.73 10.40 -21.41
C THR A 178 -2.78 10.32 -22.61
N LEU A 179 -2.55 9.13 -23.17
CA LEU A 179 -1.65 8.92 -24.33
C LEU A 179 -2.36 9.08 -25.68
N ASN A 180 -3.68 8.89 -25.72
CA ASN A 180 -4.49 8.94 -26.95
C ASN A 180 -5.31 10.24 -27.11
N LEU A 181 -5.13 11.21 -26.20
CA LEU A 181 -5.67 12.58 -26.25
C LEU A 181 -4.51 13.57 -26.45
#